data_AF-A0A661V250-F1
#
_entry.id   AF-A0A661V250-F1
#
_cell.length_a   1.000
_cell.length_b   1.000
_cell.length_c   1.000
_cell.angle_alpha   90.00
_cell.angle_beta   90.00
_cell.angle_gamma   90.00
#
_symmetry.space_group_name_H-M   'P 1'
#
loop_
_entity.id
_entity.type
_entity.pdbx_description
1 polymer ?
#
loop_
_entity_poly.entity_id
_entity_poly.type
_entity_poly.pdbx_seq_one_letter_code
_entity_poly.pdbx_strand_id
1 'polypeptide(L)'
;MSRNNQRRHSKHCHLCGSRLWGGGWVYVPNGESEQQAIVVCGRCQETALRCAVCGVPVGSRRVQLPDGRCICLRCGQTAIYDPARARALFERVVRVVTDQLGLALNVGADFALVDPQHLRRLAQEVQPLPHGETDQIVGLCVRKGRRRMMYLLSGLPQILFIQTVAHEWAHAWQGENCPLLRDPIVREGFAEWVAYKALQALGATKKTALMKEREGLYGDGLRKMLHLEETHGISGVLAFCRRSE
;
A
#
# COMPACT_ATOMS: atom_id res chain seq x y z
N MET A 1 -18.62 4.27 -0.75
CA MET A 1 -19.43 3.41 -1.65
C MET A 1 -20.78 4.08 -1.82
N SER A 2 -21.17 4.45 -3.04
CA SER A 2 -22.43 5.18 -3.26
C SER A 2 -23.24 4.52 -4.37
N ARG A 3 -24.50 4.19 -4.08
CA ARG A 3 -25.50 3.89 -5.11
C ARG A 3 -25.97 5.23 -5.68
N ASN A 4 -25.45 5.69 -6.83
CA ASN A 4 -26.13 6.79 -7.53
C ASN A 4 -25.93 6.89 -9.05
N ASN A 5 -27.01 7.38 -9.67
CA ASN A 5 -27.30 8.00 -10.97
C ASN A 5 -26.73 7.41 -12.28
N GLN A 6 -27.64 6.84 -13.09
CA GLN A 6 -27.44 6.08 -14.33
C GLN A 6 -26.88 6.87 -15.54
N ARG A 7 -26.63 8.18 -15.44
CA ARG A 7 -26.33 9.02 -16.63
C ARG A 7 -24.86 9.15 -17.02
N ARG A 8 -23.90 8.70 -16.21
CA ARG A 8 -22.44 8.86 -16.49
C ARG A 8 -21.65 7.58 -16.75
N HIS A 9 -22.25 6.41 -16.56
CA HIS A 9 -21.51 5.15 -16.64
C HIS A 9 -22.16 4.13 -17.57
N SER A 10 -21.40 3.10 -17.96
CA SER A 10 -21.84 2.07 -18.91
C SER A 10 -23.22 1.49 -18.55
N LYS A 11 -24.07 1.30 -19.57
CA LYS A 11 -25.37 0.62 -19.45
C LYS A 11 -25.25 -0.90 -19.35
N HIS A 12 -24.04 -1.44 -19.49
CA HIS A 12 -23.76 -2.87 -19.45
C HIS A 12 -22.74 -3.20 -18.37
N CYS A 13 -22.90 -4.35 -17.74
CA CYS A 13 -21.95 -4.91 -16.78
C CYS A 13 -20.60 -5.16 -17.47
N HIS A 14 -19.52 -4.62 -16.90
CA HIS A 14 -18.17 -4.80 -17.46
C HIS A 14 -17.63 -6.24 -17.34
N LEU A 15 -18.28 -7.08 -16.53
CA LEU A 15 -17.86 -8.48 -16.31
C LEU A 15 -18.65 -9.44 -17.19
N CYS A 16 -19.98 -9.41 -17.14
CA CYS A 16 -20.84 -10.38 -17.83
C CYS A 16 -21.55 -9.82 -19.06
N GLY A 17 -21.43 -8.53 -19.36
CA GLY A 17 -22.07 -7.88 -20.53
C GLY A 17 -23.58 -7.63 -20.38
N SER A 18 -24.23 -8.14 -19.34
CA SER A 18 -25.68 -7.95 -19.14
C SER A 18 -26.04 -6.48 -18.94
N ARG A 19 -27.21 -6.08 -19.47
CA ARG A 19 -27.74 -4.72 -19.34
C ARG A 19 -28.13 -4.42 -17.89
N LEU A 20 -27.79 -3.22 -17.42
CA LEU A 20 -28.05 -2.74 -16.08
C LEU A 20 -29.39 -1.99 -16.04
N TRP A 21 -30.44 -2.65 -15.55
CA TRP A 21 -31.76 -2.06 -15.33
C TRP A 21 -31.85 -1.61 -13.88
N GLY A 22 -31.93 -0.31 -13.61
CA GLY A 22 -32.06 0.21 -12.24
C GLY A 22 -30.75 0.64 -11.57
N GLY A 23 -29.58 0.33 -12.15
CA GLY A 23 -28.27 0.80 -11.67
C GLY A 23 -27.23 -0.31 -11.62
N GLY A 24 -26.01 0.04 -11.20
CA GLY A 24 -24.91 -0.90 -11.04
C GLY A 24 -23.95 -0.46 -9.94
N TRP A 25 -23.11 -1.39 -9.50
CA TRP A 25 -22.08 -1.12 -8.51
C TRP A 25 -20.87 -0.52 -9.20
N VAL A 26 -20.51 0.71 -8.82
CA VAL A 26 -19.41 1.46 -9.42
C VAL A 26 -18.16 1.28 -8.56
N TYR A 27 -17.07 0.88 -9.20
CA TYR A 27 -15.77 0.73 -8.60
C TYR A 27 -14.77 1.64 -9.30
N VAL A 28 -14.04 2.43 -8.53
CA VAL A 28 -12.94 3.26 -9.02
C VAL A 28 -11.64 2.62 -8.53
N PRO A 29 -10.95 1.82 -9.37
CA PRO A 29 -9.77 1.10 -8.93
C PRO A 29 -8.66 2.09 -8.54
N ASN A 30 -8.07 1.92 -7.36
CA ASN A 30 -6.91 2.70 -6.90
C ASN A 30 -7.06 4.24 -7.01
N GLY A 31 -8.29 4.75 -6.84
CA GLY A 31 -8.58 6.19 -6.83
C GLY A 31 -8.25 6.94 -8.13
N GLU A 32 -8.38 6.26 -9.26
CA GLU A 32 -8.34 6.89 -10.58
C GLU A 32 -9.58 7.75 -10.87
N SER A 33 -9.68 8.35 -12.06
CA SER A 33 -10.85 9.15 -12.41
C SER A 33 -12.11 8.30 -12.55
N GLU A 34 -13.28 8.89 -12.29
CA GLU A 34 -14.60 8.27 -12.52
C GLU A 34 -14.80 7.73 -13.94
N GLN A 35 -14.04 8.24 -14.91
CA GLN A 35 -14.06 7.80 -16.31
C GLN A 35 -13.51 6.38 -16.48
N GLN A 36 -12.67 5.91 -15.56
CA GLN A 36 -12.10 4.56 -15.56
C GLN A 36 -12.81 3.62 -14.58
N ALA A 37 -13.95 4.06 -14.07
CA ALA A 37 -14.75 3.26 -13.16
C ALA A 37 -15.33 2.04 -13.88
N ILE A 38 -15.25 0.88 -13.22
CA ILE A 38 -15.94 -0.32 -13.68
C ILE A 38 -17.31 -0.37 -13.02
N VAL A 39 -18.32 -0.70 -13.81
CA VAL A 39 -19.69 -0.89 -13.32
C VAL A 39 -20.10 -2.34 -13.49
N VAL A 40 -20.60 -2.94 -12.41
CA VAL A 40 -21.00 -4.36 -12.37
C VAL A 40 -22.44 -4.54 -11.91
N CYS A 41 -23.11 -5.58 -12.41
CA CYS A 41 -24.47 -5.94 -11.97
C CYS A 41 -24.47 -6.55 -10.56
N GLY A 42 -25.63 -6.63 -9.91
CA GLY A 42 -25.77 -7.22 -8.57
C GLY A 42 -25.24 -8.67 -8.47
N ARG A 43 -25.53 -9.50 -9.47
CA ARG A 43 -24.97 -10.87 -9.53
C ARG A 43 -23.45 -10.87 -9.55
N CYS A 44 -22.81 -10.09 -10.42
CA CYS A 44 -21.35 -10.01 -10.48
C CYS A 44 -20.77 -9.37 -9.23
N GLN A 45 -21.50 -8.45 -8.60
CA GLN A 45 -21.11 -7.89 -7.32
C GLN A 45 -21.00 -8.96 -6.24
N GLU A 46 -21.91 -9.91 -6.19
CA GLU A 46 -21.95 -10.92 -5.12
C GLU A 46 -21.06 -12.12 -5.42
N THR A 47 -20.97 -12.52 -6.68
CA THR A 47 -20.38 -13.81 -7.07
C THR A 47 -18.98 -13.73 -7.68
N ALA A 48 -18.56 -12.56 -8.17
CA ALA A 48 -17.25 -12.44 -8.80
C ALA A 48 -16.13 -12.52 -7.76
N LEU A 49 -15.05 -13.20 -8.14
CA LEU A 49 -13.80 -13.14 -7.39
C LEU A 49 -13.34 -11.69 -7.25
N ARG A 50 -12.65 -11.38 -6.16
CA ARG A 50 -12.07 -10.05 -5.95
C ARG A 50 -10.60 -10.05 -6.34
N CYS A 51 -10.18 -8.95 -6.97
CA CYS A 51 -8.76 -8.67 -7.14
C CYS A 51 -8.09 -8.67 -5.76
N ALA A 52 -7.09 -9.52 -5.57
CA ALA A 52 -6.38 -9.66 -4.30
C ALA A 52 -5.43 -8.50 -3.97
N VAL A 53 -5.59 -7.35 -4.64
CA VAL A 53 -4.80 -6.12 -4.44
C VAL A 53 -5.72 -4.93 -4.24
N CYS A 54 -6.67 -4.70 -5.14
CA CYS A 54 -7.55 -3.51 -5.09
C CYS A 54 -9.02 -3.85 -4.78
N GLY A 55 -9.35 -5.10 -4.51
CA GLY A 55 -10.70 -5.54 -4.11
C GLY A 55 -11.77 -5.50 -5.20
N VAL A 56 -11.48 -4.95 -6.39
CA VAL A 56 -12.46 -4.86 -7.47
C VAL A 56 -12.89 -6.25 -7.97
N PRO A 57 -14.18 -6.47 -8.31
CA PRO A 57 -14.62 -7.73 -8.89
C PRO A 57 -13.93 -8.01 -10.23
N VAL A 58 -13.48 -9.25 -10.43
CA VAL A 58 -12.78 -9.71 -11.63
C VAL A 58 -13.56 -10.83 -12.34
N GLY A 59 -13.60 -10.73 -13.67
CA GLY A 59 -14.24 -11.73 -14.53
C GLY A 59 -13.25 -12.74 -15.11
N SER A 60 -13.55 -13.25 -16.31
CA SER A 60 -12.67 -14.18 -17.05
C SER A 60 -11.32 -13.55 -17.38
N ARG A 61 -11.29 -12.25 -17.71
CA ARG A 61 -10.09 -11.47 -17.95
C ARG A 61 -9.42 -11.06 -16.63
N ARG A 62 -8.49 -11.88 -16.16
CA ARG A 62 -7.71 -11.69 -14.93
C ARG A 62 -6.31 -12.28 -15.08
N VAL A 63 -5.39 -11.86 -14.20
CA VAL A 63 -4.09 -12.51 -14.05
C VAL A 63 -4.18 -13.44 -12.84
N GLN A 64 -3.83 -14.71 -13.03
CA GLN A 64 -3.71 -15.69 -11.95
C GLN A 64 -2.25 -15.75 -11.50
N LEU A 65 -2.04 -15.62 -10.19
CA LEU A 65 -0.71 -15.65 -9.58
C LEU A 65 -0.32 -17.10 -9.22
N PRO A 66 1.00 -17.40 -9.11
CA PRO A 66 1.46 -18.75 -8.74
C PRO A 66 0.91 -19.25 -7.39
N ASP A 67 0.58 -18.35 -6.47
CA ASP A 67 0.00 -18.66 -5.15
C ASP A 67 -1.54 -18.82 -5.17
N GLY A 68 -2.15 -18.85 -6.35
CA GLY A 68 -3.59 -19.04 -6.53
C GLY A 68 -4.43 -17.75 -6.43
N ARG A 69 -3.84 -16.61 -6.01
CA ARG A 69 -4.56 -15.33 -6.04
C ARG A 69 -4.89 -14.91 -7.46
N CYS A 70 -5.94 -14.11 -7.59
CA CYS A 70 -6.30 -13.47 -8.85
C CYS A 70 -6.22 -11.95 -8.70
N ILE A 71 -5.66 -11.28 -9.70
CA ILE A 71 -5.61 -9.82 -9.76
C ILE A 71 -6.23 -9.32 -11.07
N CYS A 72 -6.79 -8.12 -11.05
CA CYS A 72 -7.33 -7.50 -12.25
C CYS A 72 -6.19 -7.14 -13.22
N LEU A 73 -6.49 -7.06 -14.52
CA LEU A 73 -5.50 -6.72 -15.55
C LEU A 73 -4.75 -5.40 -15.25
N ARG A 74 -5.43 -4.42 -14.65
CA ARG A 74 -4.84 -3.15 -14.23
C ARG A 74 -3.73 -3.34 -13.19
N CYS A 75 -4.00 -4.11 -12.13
CA CYS A 75 -2.98 -4.43 -11.13
C CYS A 75 -1.87 -5.28 -11.75
N GLY A 76 -2.22 -6.23 -12.60
CA GLY A 76 -1.27 -7.11 -13.28
C GLY A 76 -0.32 -6.40 -14.24
N GLN A 77 -0.72 -5.29 -14.86
CA GLN A 77 0.10 -4.56 -15.83
C GLN A 77 1.44 -4.10 -15.28
N THR A 78 1.51 -3.77 -14.00
CA THR A 78 2.74 -3.28 -13.34
C THR A 78 3.16 -4.16 -12.17
N ALA A 79 2.55 -5.33 -12.02
CA ALA A 79 2.84 -6.21 -10.91
C ALA A 79 4.29 -6.72 -10.96
N ILE A 80 4.92 -6.75 -9.79
CA ILE A 80 6.33 -7.12 -9.63
C ILE A 80 6.41 -8.59 -9.21
N TYR A 81 7.02 -9.39 -10.09
CA TYR A 81 7.28 -10.82 -9.87
C TYR A 81 8.75 -11.17 -10.10
N ASP A 82 9.40 -10.45 -11.01
CA ASP A 82 10.79 -10.66 -11.36
C ASP A 82 11.72 -10.15 -10.24
N PRO A 83 12.58 -11.02 -9.66
CA PRO A 83 13.47 -10.63 -8.58
C PRO A 83 14.45 -9.52 -8.95
N ALA A 84 14.93 -9.47 -10.21
CA ALA A 84 15.87 -8.45 -10.65
C ALA A 84 15.20 -7.07 -10.72
N ARG A 85 14.00 -6.99 -11.29
CA ARG A 85 13.16 -5.78 -11.30
C ARG A 85 12.79 -5.35 -9.88
N ALA A 86 12.42 -6.30 -9.01
CA ALA A 86 12.12 -6.01 -7.62
C ALA A 86 13.33 -5.41 -6.89
N ARG A 87 14.53 -5.96 -7.12
CA ARG A 87 15.79 -5.48 -6.52
C ARG A 87 16.13 -4.06 -7.00
N ALA A 88 16.08 -3.82 -8.31
CA ALA A 88 16.34 -2.50 -8.87
C ALA A 88 15.36 -1.45 -8.33
N LEU A 89 14.08 -1.82 -8.19
CA LEU A 89 13.08 -0.93 -7.64
C LEU A 89 13.28 -0.67 -6.14
N PHE A 90 13.59 -1.71 -5.37
CA PHE A 90 13.93 -1.59 -3.95
C PHE A 90 15.09 -0.62 -3.74
N GLU A 91 16.20 -0.82 -4.46
CA GLU A 91 17.37 0.06 -4.37
C GLU A 91 17.03 1.51 -4.73
N ARG A 92 16.19 1.72 -5.75
CA ARG A 92 15.74 3.06 -6.13
C ARG A 92 14.94 3.73 -5.00
N VAL A 93 14.07 2.99 -4.32
CA VAL A 93 13.31 3.51 -3.17
C VAL A 93 14.24 3.82 -2.00
N VAL A 94 15.18 2.91 -1.69
CA VAL A 94 16.16 3.11 -0.62
C VAL A 94 16.97 4.38 -0.87
N ARG A 95 17.51 4.58 -2.08
CA ARG A 95 18.26 5.81 -2.42
C ARG A 95 17.44 7.07 -2.20
N VAL A 96 16.17 7.08 -2.63
CA VAL A 96 15.29 8.23 -2.39
C VAL A 96 15.13 8.51 -0.89
N VAL A 97 14.89 7.47 -0.10
CA VAL A 97 14.66 7.58 1.34
C VAL A 97 15.95 7.96 2.09
N THR A 98 17.11 7.44 1.70
CA THR A 98 18.38 7.79 2.32
C THR A 98 18.85 9.19 1.93
N ASP A 99 18.81 9.51 0.64
CA ASP A 99 19.47 10.70 0.11
C ASP A 99 18.61 11.96 0.34
N GLN A 100 17.28 11.84 0.29
CA GLN A 100 16.38 12.99 0.45
C GLN A 100 15.90 13.17 1.90
N LEU A 101 15.76 12.09 2.67
CA LEU A 101 15.19 12.14 4.03
C LEU A 101 16.23 11.87 5.12
N GLY A 102 17.45 11.45 4.79
CA GLY A 102 18.49 11.13 5.77
C GLY A 102 18.18 9.87 6.58
N LEU A 103 17.39 8.95 6.04
CA LEU A 103 16.91 7.75 6.74
C LEU A 103 17.79 6.51 6.48
N ALA A 104 19.10 6.67 6.57
CA ALA A 104 20.02 5.55 6.49
C ALA A 104 19.86 4.62 7.72
N LEU A 105 20.00 3.31 7.49
CA LEU A 105 20.03 2.31 8.55
C LEU A 105 21.49 2.01 8.93
N ASN A 106 21.76 1.88 10.22
CA ASN A 106 23.05 1.45 10.75
C ASN A 106 23.33 0.00 10.36
N VAL A 107 22.30 -0.85 10.41
CA VAL A 107 22.35 -2.19 9.86
C VAL A 107 21.38 -2.25 8.68
N GLY A 108 21.94 -2.35 7.48
CA GLY A 108 21.16 -2.42 6.25
C GLY A 108 20.07 -3.49 6.29
N ALA A 109 19.04 -3.28 5.48
CA ALA A 109 17.92 -4.21 5.35
C ALA A 109 17.91 -4.85 3.96
N ASP A 110 17.47 -6.09 3.90
CA ASP A 110 17.20 -6.79 2.64
C ASP A 110 15.68 -7.00 2.48
N PHE A 111 15.23 -7.44 1.31
CA PHE A 111 13.83 -7.79 1.07
C PHE A 111 13.65 -9.16 0.40
N ALA A 112 12.47 -9.76 0.60
CA ALA A 112 12.03 -10.99 -0.04
C ALA A 112 10.57 -10.87 -0.49
N LEU A 113 10.29 -11.35 -1.71
CA LEU A 113 8.91 -11.50 -2.19
C LEU A 113 8.34 -12.82 -1.67
N VAL A 114 7.14 -12.76 -1.09
CA VAL A 114 6.50 -13.92 -0.46
C VAL A 114 5.00 -13.97 -0.74
N ASP A 115 4.40 -15.14 -0.57
CA ASP A 115 2.96 -15.35 -0.67
C ASP A 115 2.22 -14.90 0.62
N PRO A 116 0.87 -14.79 0.58
CA PRO A 116 0.08 -14.39 1.74
C PRO A 116 0.18 -15.34 2.94
N GLN A 117 0.35 -16.65 2.72
CA GLN A 117 0.42 -17.63 3.81
C GLN A 117 1.71 -17.43 4.60
N HIS A 118 2.82 -17.20 3.91
CA HIS A 118 4.10 -16.88 4.52
C HIS A 118 4.04 -15.56 5.29
N LEU A 119 3.46 -14.49 4.72
CA LEU A 119 3.29 -13.21 5.45
C LEU A 119 2.47 -13.38 6.72
N ARG A 120 1.37 -14.13 6.68
CA ARG A 120 0.53 -14.38 7.85
C ARG A 120 1.28 -15.14 8.95
N ARG A 121 2.06 -16.15 8.59
CA ARG A 121 2.91 -16.88 9.56
C ARG A 121 3.91 -15.94 10.23
N LEU A 122 4.62 -15.13 9.45
CA LEU A 122 5.58 -14.17 10.00
C LEU A 122 4.91 -13.11 10.88
N ALA A 123 3.74 -12.62 10.49
CA ALA A 123 2.98 -11.67 11.30
C ALA A 123 2.62 -12.28 12.67
N GLN A 124 2.13 -13.52 12.70
CA GLN A 124 1.80 -14.24 13.93
C GLN A 124 3.01 -14.46 14.85
N GLU A 125 4.21 -14.64 14.29
CA GLU A 125 5.45 -14.81 15.06
C GLU A 125 5.98 -13.52 15.67
N VAL A 126 5.74 -12.36 15.03
CA VAL A 126 6.41 -11.09 15.37
C VAL A 126 5.55 -10.18 16.25
N GLN A 127 4.23 -10.16 16.04
CA GLN A 127 3.29 -9.40 16.85
C GLN A 127 1.92 -10.12 16.89
N PRO A 128 1.25 -10.24 18.05
CA PRO A 128 -0.19 -10.45 18.04
C PRO A 128 -0.80 -9.22 17.34
N LEU A 129 -1.30 -9.39 16.12
CA LEU A 129 -1.95 -8.32 15.36
C LEU A 129 -2.95 -7.58 16.27
N PRO A 130 -2.92 -6.24 16.36
CA PRO A 130 -3.97 -5.51 17.04
C PRO A 130 -5.31 -5.88 16.41
N HIS A 131 -6.25 -6.25 17.26
CA HIS A 131 -7.55 -6.75 16.84
C HIS A 131 -8.29 -5.67 16.03
N GLY A 132 -8.76 -6.02 14.84
CA GLY A 132 -9.87 -5.30 14.20
C GLY A 132 -9.62 -4.70 12.82
N GLU A 133 -8.36 -4.53 12.36
CA GLU A 133 -8.12 -4.07 11.00
C GLU A 133 -7.88 -5.26 10.06
N THR A 134 -8.87 -5.52 9.22
CA THR A 134 -8.83 -6.50 8.12
C THR A 134 -8.03 -6.00 6.92
N ASP A 135 -7.13 -5.03 7.13
CA ASP A 135 -6.30 -4.51 6.05
C ASP A 135 -5.29 -5.59 5.64
N GLN A 136 -5.25 -5.86 4.34
CA GLN A 136 -4.43 -6.93 3.81
C GLN A 136 -2.96 -6.60 4.05
N ILE A 137 -2.28 -7.36 4.92
CA ILE A 137 -0.84 -7.21 5.16
C ILE A 137 -0.10 -7.41 3.83
N VAL A 138 0.49 -6.33 3.32
CA VAL A 138 1.24 -6.31 2.06
C VAL A 138 2.75 -6.28 2.27
N GLY A 139 3.19 -5.97 3.49
CA GLY A 139 4.58 -5.86 3.90
C GLY A 139 4.75 -6.20 5.37
N LEU A 140 5.96 -6.62 5.76
CA LEU A 140 6.36 -6.75 7.16
C LEU A 140 7.89 -6.68 7.29
N CYS A 141 8.38 -5.84 8.19
CA CYS A 141 9.79 -5.81 8.57
C CYS A 141 10.05 -6.68 9.82
N VAL A 142 10.90 -7.69 9.67
CA VAL A 142 11.27 -8.61 10.76
C VAL A 142 12.76 -8.52 11.06
N ARG A 143 13.11 -8.53 12.35
CA ARG A 143 14.50 -8.59 12.78
C ARG A 143 14.98 -10.05 12.79
N LYS A 144 15.98 -10.37 11.97
CA LYS A 144 16.66 -11.68 11.93
C LYS A 144 18.09 -11.52 12.45
N GLY A 145 18.26 -11.74 13.76
CA GLY A 145 19.53 -11.49 14.46
C GLY A 145 19.89 -10.00 14.41
N ARG A 146 21.04 -9.67 13.82
CA ARG A 146 21.46 -8.26 13.63
C ARG A 146 20.84 -7.60 12.41
N ARG A 147 20.41 -8.36 11.40
CA ARG A 147 19.88 -7.83 10.13
C ARG A 147 18.36 -7.67 10.18
N ARG A 148 17.84 -6.76 9.35
CA ARG A 148 16.40 -6.58 9.12
C ARG A 148 16.04 -7.18 7.77
N MET A 149 14.90 -7.86 7.73
CA MET A 149 14.39 -8.53 6.55
C MET A 149 12.97 -8.03 6.29
N MET A 150 12.76 -7.38 5.15
CA MET A 150 11.45 -6.92 4.71
C MET A 150 10.81 -8.01 3.84
N TYR A 151 9.64 -8.49 4.25
CA TYR A 151 8.86 -9.43 3.46
C TYR A 151 7.77 -8.64 2.77
N LEU A 152 7.72 -8.70 1.45
CA LEU A 152 6.72 -8.01 0.64
C LEU A 152 5.87 -9.04 -0.09
N LEU A 153 4.58 -8.74 -0.19
CA LEU A 153 3.65 -9.58 -0.92
C LEU A 153 4.06 -9.61 -2.41
N SER A 154 4.23 -10.81 -2.95
CA SER A 154 4.54 -11.01 -4.37
C SER A 154 3.38 -10.51 -5.25
N GLY A 155 3.67 -9.99 -6.44
CA GLY A 155 2.64 -9.55 -7.38
C GLY A 155 1.94 -8.25 -7.02
N LEU A 156 2.51 -7.44 -6.13
CA LEU A 156 2.07 -6.07 -5.94
C LEU A 156 2.35 -5.23 -7.19
N PRO A 157 1.41 -4.37 -7.63
CA PRO A 157 1.69 -3.31 -8.58
C PRO A 157 2.89 -2.48 -8.14
N GLN A 158 3.71 -2.04 -9.08
CA GLN A 158 4.91 -1.25 -8.85
C GLN A 158 4.70 -0.10 -7.84
N ILE A 159 3.57 0.60 -7.94
CA ILE A 159 3.24 1.72 -7.05
C ILE A 159 3.03 1.29 -5.59
N LEU A 160 2.42 0.12 -5.36
CA LEU A 160 2.22 -0.41 -4.02
C LEU A 160 3.51 -1.02 -3.49
N PHE A 161 4.30 -1.68 -4.34
CA PHE A 161 5.62 -2.16 -3.95
C PHE A 161 6.50 -1.01 -3.41
N ILE A 162 6.54 0.12 -4.13
CA ILE A 162 7.28 1.32 -3.69
C ILE A 162 6.77 1.81 -2.33
N GLN A 163 5.44 1.96 -2.20
CA GLN A 163 4.81 2.42 -0.96
C GLN A 163 5.20 1.51 0.21
N THR A 164 5.06 0.20 0.04
CA THR A 164 5.37 -0.80 1.06
C THR A 164 6.85 -0.81 1.43
N VAL A 165 7.78 -0.78 0.47
CA VAL A 165 9.23 -0.72 0.78
C VAL A 165 9.55 0.50 1.64
N ALA A 166 9.07 1.68 1.23
CA ALA A 166 9.34 2.92 1.96
C ALA A 166 8.72 2.91 3.37
N HIS A 167 7.51 2.38 3.50
CA HIS A 167 6.82 2.21 4.78
C HIS A 167 7.58 1.27 5.73
N GLU A 168 7.96 0.07 5.26
CA GLU A 168 8.72 -0.89 6.07
C GLU A 168 10.13 -0.38 6.42
N TRP A 169 10.75 0.41 5.53
CA TRP A 169 12.03 1.07 5.79
C TRP A 169 11.92 2.11 6.90
N ALA A 170 10.82 2.85 6.96
CA ALA A 170 10.56 3.79 8.04
C ALA A 170 10.46 3.07 9.40
N HIS A 171 9.76 1.94 9.48
CA HIS A 171 9.73 1.13 10.70
C HIS A 171 11.09 0.57 11.08
N ALA A 172 11.88 0.14 10.09
CA ALA A 172 13.26 -0.29 10.32
C ALA A 172 14.08 0.85 10.97
N TRP A 173 13.96 2.07 10.46
CA TRP A 173 14.65 3.25 10.96
C TRP A 173 14.17 3.66 12.36
N GLN A 174 12.85 3.64 12.61
CA GLN A 174 12.27 3.88 13.94
C GLN A 174 12.82 2.89 14.97
N GLY A 175 12.95 1.62 14.60
CA GLY A 175 13.54 0.60 15.48
C GLY A 175 15.01 0.84 15.84
N GLU A 176 15.72 1.71 15.13
CA GLU A 176 17.11 2.12 15.44
C GLU A 176 17.18 3.46 16.15
N ASN A 177 16.31 4.40 15.79
CA ASN A 177 16.45 5.81 16.15
C ASN A 177 15.39 6.28 17.14
N CYS A 178 14.29 5.55 17.28
CA CYS A 178 13.13 5.89 18.11
C CYS A 178 12.67 4.67 18.94
N PRO A 179 13.56 4.02 19.73
CA PRO A 179 13.23 2.75 20.39
C PRO A 179 12.13 2.88 21.45
N LEU A 180 11.90 4.09 21.97
CA LEU A 180 10.86 4.36 22.96
C LEU A 180 9.49 4.62 22.31
N LEU A 181 9.42 4.99 21.03
CA LEU A 181 8.19 5.38 20.37
C LEU A 181 7.14 4.25 20.33
N ARG A 182 6.04 4.41 21.08
CA ARG A 182 4.90 3.48 21.13
C ARG A 182 3.62 4.00 20.49
N ASP A 183 3.40 5.32 20.41
CA ASP A 183 2.17 5.91 19.86
C ASP A 183 1.91 5.42 18.41
N PRO A 184 0.85 4.61 18.17
CA PRO A 184 0.54 4.08 16.85
C PRO A 184 0.33 5.17 15.79
N ILE A 185 -0.27 6.31 16.14
CA ILE A 185 -0.50 7.41 15.18
C ILE A 185 0.83 7.98 14.71
N VAL A 186 1.80 8.11 15.60
CA VAL A 186 3.13 8.62 15.25
C VAL A 186 3.95 7.56 14.51
N ARG A 187 3.86 6.28 14.92
CA ARG A 187 4.54 5.17 14.27
C ARG A 187 4.11 4.99 12.82
N GLU A 188 2.81 4.78 12.61
CA GLU A 188 2.22 4.60 11.29
C GLU A 188 2.23 5.89 10.48
N GLY A 189 2.01 7.03 11.13
CA GLY A 189 2.04 8.33 10.46
C GLY A 189 3.41 8.66 9.86
N PHE A 190 4.49 8.37 10.59
CA PHE A 190 5.84 8.53 10.05
C PHE A 190 6.11 7.55 8.91
N ALA A 191 5.67 6.30 9.02
CA ALA A 191 5.84 5.30 7.96
C ALA A 191 5.09 5.69 6.67
N GLU A 192 3.85 6.17 6.80
CA GLU A 192 3.09 6.71 5.67
C GLU A 192 3.70 7.99 5.12
N TRP A 193 4.28 8.85 5.96
CA TRP A 193 4.99 10.04 5.50
C TRP A 193 6.20 9.68 4.65
N VAL A 194 7.04 8.74 5.09
CA VAL A 194 8.17 8.25 4.27
C VAL A 194 7.69 7.66 2.95
N ALA A 195 6.61 6.86 2.98
CA ALA A 195 6.00 6.32 1.77
C ALA A 195 5.46 7.41 0.83
N TYR A 196 4.81 8.44 1.38
CA TYR A 196 4.32 9.60 0.64
C TYR A 196 5.48 10.35 -0.03
N LYS A 197 6.57 10.62 0.70
CA LYS A 197 7.75 11.32 0.17
C LYS A 197 8.45 10.52 -0.92
N ALA A 198 8.59 9.21 -0.74
CA ALA A 198 9.17 8.33 -1.76
C ALA A 198 8.32 8.33 -3.05
N LEU A 199 7.00 8.21 -2.92
CA LEU A 199 6.07 8.27 -4.05
C LEU A 199 6.06 9.65 -4.73
N GLN A 200 6.14 10.73 -3.96
CA GLN A 200 6.23 12.10 -4.46
C GLN A 200 7.51 12.29 -5.29
N ALA A 201 8.66 11.87 -4.77
CA ALA A 201 9.95 11.95 -5.47
C ALA A 201 9.97 11.14 -6.78
N LEU A 202 9.17 10.06 -6.84
CA LEU A 202 9.03 9.21 -8.03
C LEU A 202 7.88 9.64 -8.96
N GLY A 203 7.25 10.81 -8.71
CA GLY A 203 6.26 11.42 -9.59
C GLY A 203 4.85 10.83 -9.48
N ALA A 204 4.54 10.06 -8.44
CA ALA A 204 3.26 9.37 -8.30
C ALA A 204 2.15 10.24 -7.67
N THR A 205 1.88 11.40 -8.28
CA THR A 205 1.00 12.46 -7.76
C THR A 205 -0.44 12.01 -7.45
N LYS A 206 -1.01 11.14 -8.28
CA LYS A 206 -2.36 10.61 -8.05
C LYS A 206 -2.43 9.78 -6.77
N LYS A 207 -1.44 8.92 -6.54
CA LYS A 207 -1.40 8.06 -5.36
C LYS A 207 -1.17 8.88 -4.09
N THR A 208 -0.29 9.88 -4.14
CA THR A 208 -0.03 10.75 -2.98
C THR A 208 -1.23 11.63 -2.63
N ALA A 209 -2.04 12.05 -3.61
CA ALA A 209 -3.32 12.72 -3.35
C ALA A 209 -4.27 11.80 -2.55
N LEU A 210 -4.46 10.56 -3.00
CA LEU A 210 -5.31 9.59 -2.32
C LEU A 210 -4.84 9.24 -0.91
N MET A 211 -3.52 9.19 -0.68
CA MET A 211 -2.99 8.96 0.66
C MET A 211 -3.41 10.06 1.64
N LYS A 212 -3.44 11.33 1.20
CA LYS A 212 -3.88 12.47 2.04
C LYS A 212 -5.37 12.44 2.35
N GLU A 213 -6.17 11.84 1.47
CA GLU A 213 -7.63 11.67 1.64
C GLU A 213 -7.99 10.41 2.43
N ARG A 214 -7.03 9.53 2.72
CA ARG A 214 -7.27 8.31 3.49
C ARG A 214 -7.81 8.67 4.88
N GLU A 215 -8.84 7.96 5.32
CA GLU A 215 -9.37 8.05 6.68
C GLU A 215 -8.72 6.98 7.58
N GLY A 216 -8.77 7.20 8.89
CA GLY A 216 -8.22 6.28 9.90
C GLY A 216 -6.73 6.49 10.18
N LEU A 217 -6.18 5.59 10.99
CA LEU A 217 -4.84 5.69 11.61
C LEU A 217 -3.75 6.18 10.66
N TYR A 218 -3.64 5.54 9.49
CA TYR A 218 -2.64 5.86 8.48
C TYR A 218 -2.81 7.26 7.88
N GLY A 219 -4.05 7.65 7.56
CA GLY A 219 -4.34 8.95 6.95
C GLY A 219 -4.20 10.10 7.94
N ASP A 220 -4.70 9.92 9.17
CA ASP A 220 -4.54 10.88 10.25
C ASP A 220 -3.06 11.07 10.63
N GLY A 221 -2.33 9.96 10.75
CA GLY A 221 -0.89 9.95 10.99
C GLY A 221 -0.11 10.67 9.88
N LEU A 222 -0.41 10.40 8.61
CA LEU A 222 0.22 11.09 7.49
C LEU A 222 -0.02 12.60 7.55
N ARG A 223 -1.27 13.04 7.75
CA ARG A 223 -1.61 14.48 7.84
C ARG A 223 -0.88 15.16 8.98
N LYS A 224 -0.76 14.49 10.14
CA LYS A 224 0.03 14.97 11.28
C LYS A 224 1.49 15.21 10.90
N MET A 225 2.13 14.26 10.21
CA MET A 225 3.53 14.41 9.79
C MET A 225 3.73 15.48 8.71
N LEU A 226 2.79 15.61 7.77
CA LEU A 226 2.83 16.67 6.75
C LEU A 226 2.70 18.06 7.39
N HIS A 227 1.82 18.23 8.36
CA HIS A 227 1.69 19.50 9.10
C HIS A 227 2.98 19.85 9.88
N LEU A 228 3.60 18.83 10.48
CA LEU A 228 4.88 18.99 11.17
C LEU A 228 6.03 19.35 10.19
N GLU A 229 6.06 18.73 9.01
CA GLU A 229 7.01 19.08 7.95
C GLU A 229 6.80 20.53 7.47
N GLU A 230 5.56 20.97 7.32
CA GLU A 230 5.24 22.33 6.88
C GLU A 230 5.73 23.40 7.87
N THR A 231 5.67 23.09 9.17
CA THR A 231 6.03 24.02 10.26
C THR A 231 7.51 23.98 10.63
N HIS A 232 8.15 22.81 10.56
CA HIS A 232 9.50 22.60 11.08
C HIS A 232 10.46 21.90 10.10
N GLY A 233 10.02 21.66 8.87
CA GLY A 233 10.78 20.93 7.86
C GLY A 233 10.98 19.46 8.18
N ILE A 234 11.72 18.76 7.32
CA ILE A 234 12.07 17.35 7.47
C ILE A 234 12.76 17.08 8.82
N SER A 235 13.70 17.93 9.22
CA SER A 235 14.43 17.79 10.49
C SER A 235 13.48 17.84 11.70
N GLY A 236 12.43 18.66 11.64
CA GLY A 236 11.37 18.71 12.64
C GLY A 236 10.63 17.38 12.79
N VAL A 237 10.28 16.73 11.67
CA VAL A 237 9.65 15.41 11.66
C VAL A 237 10.53 14.36 12.34
N LEU A 238 11.82 14.33 11.98
CA LEU A 238 12.77 13.39 12.57
C LEU A 238 12.98 13.63 14.07
N ALA A 239 13.11 14.90 14.48
CA ALA A 239 13.30 15.27 15.87
C ALA A 239 12.06 14.96 16.72
N PHE A 240 10.86 15.17 16.18
CA PHE A 240 9.61 14.77 16.84
C PHE A 240 9.59 13.26 17.09
N CYS A 241 9.81 12.44 16.06
CA CYS A 241 9.79 10.98 16.21
C CYS A 241 10.81 10.46 17.23
N ARG A 242 12.01 11.07 17.30
CA ARG A 242 13.05 10.68 18.29
C ARG A 242 12.70 11.06 19.73
N ARG A 243 11.84 12.05 19.95
CA ARG A 243 11.44 12.53 21.28
C ARG A 243 10.11 11.95 21.75
N SER A 244 9.32 11.37 20.85
CA SER A 244 8.05 10.74 21.20
C SER A 244 8.27 9.41 21.91
N GLU A 245 7.59 9.24 23.05
CA GLU A 245 7.50 8.00 23.83
C GLU A 245 6.18 7.27 23.51
#